data_AF-C1N666-F1
#
_entry.id   AF-C1N666-F1
#
_cell.length_a   1.000
_cell.length_b   1.000
_cell.length_c   1.000
_cell.angle_alpha   90.00
_cell.angle_beta   90.00
_cell.angle_gamma   90.00
#
_symmetry.space_group_name_H-M   'P 1'
#
loop_
_entity.id
_entity.type
_entity.pdbx_description
1 polymer ?
#
loop_
_entity_poly.entity_id
_entity_poly.type
_entity_poly.pdbx_seq_one_letter_code
_entity_poly.pdbx_strand_id
1 'polypeptide(L)'
;MPRAHDLSRPRGPRTPRAHHVLLFLALALASIRGARAAVLSGADTLTHTASSGNINLAVSSDKGVTVSVGGSTISTTSTSGVDVTGTLSSSAALSTQSTLAVQTTSTFTGQSTFKDNIVLEKAATTITHTAASPASLVISSTNGYVQVETVQFSAANIGVSGATNLVALASGGVTVTGTLVSGAATLASASVTGALSAGATTINGATGITGATTITGATVMKGDVTVKKSDGSATVLTVAGASGNTVVHGLLSVAGAHADTSKKLYVNGDVHATGSITAASSSQGATTITGATSAQGDFTVKASDGSEKFKITAASGNTVVQGLLSVAGAHADTSKKLYVNGDIYATGSTTSASDERFKRDVRALDETLDALREEDVRPVTFNFDAEAHPTKVFPEGPQIGFIAQELERVLPNLVHTGADGFKSVAYDRVSVYALAGVKELAAAVRALSETAREQREAIDALRRELDARR
;
A
#
# COMPACT_ATOMS: atom_id res chain seq x y z
N MET A 1 109.35 111.22 -39.62
CA MET A 1 110.22 111.26 -40.82
C MET A 1 109.36 111.55 -42.05
N PRO A 2 109.90 112.09 -43.17
CA PRO A 2 109.24 113.24 -43.81
C PRO A 2 109.10 113.22 -45.36
N ARG A 3 108.33 114.20 -45.88
CA ARG A 3 108.30 114.79 -47.26
C ARG A 3 107.85 113.85 -48.41
N ALA A 4 107.10 114.26 -49.45
CA ALA A 4 106.70 115.54 -50.09
C ALA A 4 107.61 116.10 -51.21
N HIS A 5 106.99 116.42 -52.36
CA HIS A 5 107.42 117.30 -53.48
C HIS A 5 106.20 117.52 -54.42
N ASP A 6 106.07 118.58 -55.24
CA ASP A 6 106.33 120.00 -54.98
C ASP A 6 105.59 120.93 -56.01
N LEU A 7 105.43 122.23 -55.67
CA LEU A 7 105.26 123.48 -56.47
C LEU A 7 104.87 123.47 -58.01
N SER A 8 104.15 124.46 -58.62
CA SER A 8 103.43 125.66 -58.13
C SER A 8 102.72 126.56 -59.19
N ARG A 9 101.54 127.14 -58.83
CA ARG A 9 101.13 128.60 -58.90
C ARG A 9 100.91 129.37 -60.25
N PRO A 10 100.32 130.61 -60.28
CA PRO A 10 99.34 131.31 -59.37
C PRO A 10 98.29 132.32 -59.99
N ARG A 11 97.32 132.80 -59.15
CA ARG A 11 96.50 134.08 -59.22
C ARG A 11 95.39 134.20 -60.31
N GLY A 12 94.27 134.95 -60.18
CA GLY A 12 93.72 135.88 -59.14
C GLY A 12 92.19 136.22 -59.31
N PRO A 13 91.52 137.09 -58.49
CA PRO A 13 90.06 136.97 -58.15
C PRO A 13 89.11 138.23 -58.18
N ARG A 14 87.75 138.04 -58.22
CA ARG A 14 86.62 138.87 -57.61
C ARG A 14 85.17 138.34 -57.93
N THR A 15 84.06 138.95 -57.40
CA THR A 15 82.61 138.51 -57.36
C THR A 15 81.61 139.74 -57.30
N PRO A 16 80.25 139.74 -57.01
CA PRO A 16 79.14 138.73 -56.77
C PRO A 16 77.71 139.08 -57.39
N ARG A 17 76.56 138.49 -56.89
CA ARG A 17 75.06 138.83 -56.98
C ARG A 17 74.11 137.78 -57.68
N ALA A 18 72.74 137.80 -57.66
CA ALA A 18 71.66 138.02 -56.64
C ALA A 18 70.16 137.90 -57.20
N HIS A 19 69.13 137.77 -56.32
CA HIS A 19 67.67 138.23 -56.40
C HIS A 19 66.43 137.38 -56.91
N HIS A 20 65.25 137.69 -56.27
CA HIS A 20 63.78 137.65 -56.66
C HIS A 20 62.91 136.35 -56.82
N VAL A 21 61.54 136.35 -56.92
CA VAL A 21 60.39 136.93 -56.11
C VAL A 21 58.93 136.51 -56.60
N LEU A 22 57.86 136.58 -55.76
CA LEU A 22 56.36 136.62 -56.05
C LEU A 22 55.58 135.33 -56.52
N LEU A 23 54.22 135.15 -56.54
CA LEU A 23 53.00 135.90 -56.07
C LEU A 23 51.80 135.00 -55.54
N PHE A 24 50.58 134.95 -56.15
CA PHE A 24 49.26 134.48 -55.60
C PHE A 24 48.17 134.24 -56.70
N LEU A 25 47.14 133.37 -56.47
CA LEU A 25 45.65 133.61 -56.59
C LEU A 25 44.78 132.30 -56.70
N ALA A 26 43.47 132.40 -56.41
CA ALA A 26 42.45 131.34 -56.18
C ALA A 26 41.74 130.79 -57.47
N LEU A 27 40.64 130.00 -57.50
CA LEU A 27 39.60 129.54 -56.53
C LEU A 27 38.81 128.32 -57.10
N ALA A 28 38.28 127.41 -56.26
CA ALA A 28 36.96 126.73 -56.45
C ALA A 28 36.60 125.82 -55.25
N LEU A 29 35.30 125.64 -54.96
CA LEU A 29 34.78 124.80 -53.87
C LEU A 29 33.79 123.74 -54.40
N ALA A 30 33.89 122.50 -53.93
CA ALA A 30 32.80 121.52 -53.95
C ALA A 30 33.02 120.48 -52.83
N SER A 31 31.96 120.13 -52.10
CA SER A 31 32.01 119.19 -50.97
C SER A 31 30.95 118.11 -51.14
N ILE A 32 31.34 116.84 -51.02
CA ILE A 32 30.41 115.73 -50.77
C ILE A 32 30.98 114.86 -49.64
N ARG A 33 30.26 114.83 -48.50
CA ARG A 33 30.38 113.74 -47.53
C ARG A 33 29.56 112.55 -48.04
N GLY A 34 30.16 111.38 -48.07
CA GLY A 34 29.44 110.13 -48.35
C GLY A 34 30.31 108.94 -48.00
N ALA A 35 29.90 108.17 -46.98
CA ALA A 35 30.54 106.89 -46.69
C ALA A 35 30.20 105.94 -47.84
N ARG A 36 31.18 105.66 -48.70
CA ARG A 36 31.00 104.71 -49.80
C ARG A 36 30.87 103.31 -49.21
N ALA A 37 29.69 102.71 -49.33
CA ALA A 37 29.55 101.27 -49.13
C ALA A 37 30.52 100.57 -50.12
N ALA A 38 31.32 99.65 -49.60
CA ALA A 38 32.15 98.79 -50.44
C ALA A 38 31.23 97.77 -51.14
N VAL A 39 30.82 98.07 -52.36
CA VAL A 39 30.15 97.12 -53.23
C VAL A 39 31.21 96.15 -53.75
N LEU A 40 31.37 95.04 -53.04
CA LEU A 40 32.27 93.94 -53.43
C LEU A 40 31.58 93.15 -54.56
N SER A 41 32.32 92.80 -55.62
CA SER A 41 31.76 92.17 -56.82
C SER A 41 32.74 91.20 -57.46
N GLY A 42 32.43 89.90 -57.40
CA GLY A 42 33.30 88.82 -57.88
C GLY A 42 34.04 88.14 -56.74
N ALA A 43 35.31 87.78 -56.94
CA ALA A 43 36.14 87.06 -55.97
C ALA A 43 36.76 87.97 -54.87
N ASP A 44 36.10 89.07 -54.53
CA ASP A 44 36.57 90.02 -53.53
C ASP A 44 36.57 89.39 -52.12
N THR A 45 37.72 89.44 -51.45
CA THR A 45 37.91 88.82 -50.13
C THR A 45 38.07 89.88 -49.05
N LEU A 46 37.18 89.89 -48.04
CA LEU A 46 37.29 90.77 -46.88
C LEU A 46 38.23 90.17 -45.82
N THR A 47 39.54 90.38 -46.01
CA THR A 47 40.57 89.86 -45.11
C THR A 47 40.77 90.77 -43.89
N HIS A 48 40.80 90.21 -42.69
CA HIS A 48 41.13 90.93 -41.44
C HIS A 48 42.20 90.15 -40.66
N THR A 49 43.33 90.80 -40.39
CA THR A 49 44.53 90.18 -39.82
C THR A 49 44.95 90.92 -38.55
N ALA A 50 44.29 90.61 -37.43
CA ALA A 50 44.60 91.20 -36.11
C ALA A 50 45.18 90.14 -35.16
N SER A 51 46.11 90.56 -34.30
CA SER A 51 46.70 89.70 -33.25
C SER A 51 45.79 89.53 -32.02
N SER A 52 44.70 90.30 -31.91
CA SER A 52 43.57 90.07 -31.01
C SER A 52 42.34 90.88 -31.44
N GLY A 53 41.14 90.48 -31.02
CA GLY A 53 39.88 91.21 -31.26
C GLY A 53 38.95 90.55 -32.29
N ASN A 54 37.65 90.60 -32.03
CA ASN A 54 36.62 89.99 -32.88
C ASN A 54 36.21 90.91 -34.03
N ILE A 55 35.95 90.33 -35.21
CA ILE A 55 35.31 91.04 -36.32
C ILE A 55 33.80 91.14 -36.01
N ASN A 56 33.30 92.34 -35.71
CA ASN A 56 31.86 92.58 -35.60
C ASN A 56 31.30 93.03 -36.96
N LEU A 57 30.92 92.07 -37.80
CA LEU A 57 30.41 92.33 -39.16
C LEU A 57 28.92 92.71 -39.13
N ALA A 58 28.61 93.90 -38.64
CA ALA A 58 27.25 94.40 -38.49
C ALA A 58 26.60 94.71 -39.86
N VAL A 59 25.77 93.79 -40.36
CA VAL A 59 24.91 93.99 -41.54
C VAL A 59 23.49 94.26 -41.08
N SER A 60 22.86 95.32 -41.60
CA SER A 60 21.49 95.71 -41.23
C SER A 60 20.62 95.85 -42.48
N SER A 61 19.37 95.38 -42.40
CA SER A 61 18.38 95.40 -43.49
C SER A 61 16.97 95.40 -42.87
N ASP A 62 16.11 96.29 -43.36
CA ASP A 62 14.69 96.35 -42.98
C ASP A 62 13.87 95.17 -43.51
N LYS A 63 14.45 94.35 -44.41
CA LYS A 63 13.80 93.21 -45.07
C LYS A 63 14.51 91.88 -44.81
N GLY A 64 15.34 91.84 -43.76
CA GLY A 64 16.17 90.69 -43.39
C GLY A 64 17.50 90.64 -44.13
N VAL A 65 18.46 89.91 -43.56
CA VAL A 65 19.81 89.73 -44.11
C VAL A 65 20.05 88.26 -44.41
N THR A 66 20.30 87.93 -45.67
CA THR A 66 20.71 86.58 -46.09
C THR A 66 22.21 86.54 -46.31
N VAL A 67 22.97 86.00 -45.35
CA VAL A 67 24.40 85.74 -45.52
C VAL A 67 24.56 84.39 -46.23
N SER A 68 24.71 84.43 -47.55
CA SER A 68 24.97 83.23 -48.36
C SER A 68 26.48 83.04 -48.57
N VAL A 69 27.04 81.95 -48.04
CA VAL A 69 28.42 81.55 -48.33
C VAL A 69 28.45 80.47 -49.43
N GLY A 70 29.09 80.80 -50.55
CA GLY A 70 29.30 79.88 -51.67
C GLY A 70 30.44 78.91 -51.37
N GLY A 71 30.11 77.72 -50.85
CA GLY A 71 31.07 76.70 -50.44
C GLY A 71 30.71 76.14 -49.07
N SER A 72 30.83 74.81 -48.90
CA SER A 72 30.05 74.03 -47.93
C SER A 72 30.39 74.19 -46.43
N THR A 73 31.12 75.22 -46.01
CA THR A 73 31.63 75.32 -44.63
C THR A 73 31.62 76.74 -44.06
N ILE A 74 30.73 77.00 -43.09
CA ILE A 74 30.94 78.08 -42.11
C ILE A 74 31.91 77.55 -41.07
N SER A 75 33.21 77.81 -41.25
CA SER A 75 34.26 77.33 -40.33
C SER A 75 34.62 78.42 -39.32
N THR A 76 34.08 78.32 -38.11
CA THR A 76 34.45 79.20 -36.99
C THR A 76 35.49 78.51 -36.10
N THR A 77 36.75 78.94 -36.16
CA THR A 77 37.81 78.57 -35.20
C THR A 77 37.65 79.29 -33.85
N SER A 78 36.42 79.30 -33.34
CA SER A 78 36.03 79.88 -32.06
C SER A 78 36.14 78.83 -30.95
N THR A 79 36.89 79.13 -29.88
CA THR A 79 36.89 78.32 -28.65
C THR A 79 35.57 78.45 -27.86
N SER A 80 34.67 79.33 -28.29
CA SER A 80 33.37 79.60 -27.65
C SER A 80 32.17 79.09 -28.46
N GLY A 81 32.40 78.36 -29.55
CA GLY A 81 31.34 77.81 -30.42
C GLY A 81 30.68 78.84 -31.34
N VAL A 82 29.49 78.46 -31.86
CA VAL A 82 28.59 79.31 -32.66
C VAL A 82 27.29 79.47 -31.88
N ASP A 83 27.00 80.69 -31.44
CA ASP A 83 25.80 81.00 -30.67
C ASP A 83 24.67 81.42 -31.62
N VAL A 84 23.57 80.64 -31.67
CA VAL A 84 22.45 80.85 -32.59
C VAL A 84 21.20 81.17 -31.78
N THR A 85 20.87 82.46 -31.67
CA THR A 85 19.74 82.97 -30.88
C THR A 85 18.37 82.78 -31.56
N GLY A 86 18.24 81.78 -32.44
CA GLY A 86 17.07 81.53 -33.29
C GLY A 86 17.13 80.16 -33.96
N THR A 87 16.29 79.92 -34.97
CA THR A 87 16.19 78.60 -35.60
C THR A 87 17.40 78.27 -36.49
N LEU A 88 18.19 77.28 -36.10
CA LEU A 88 19.17 76.64 -36.98
C LEU A 88 18.47 75.55 -37.83
N SER A 89 18.17 75.88 -39.09
CA SER A 89 17.56 74.94 -40.05
C SER A 89 18.63 74.39 -41.01
N SER A 90 18.99 73.10 -40.88
CA SER A 90 19.84 72.41 -41.84
C SER A 90 19.04 71.44 -42.72
N SER A 91 19.24 71.50 -44.04
CA SER A 91 18.71 70.50 -45.00
C SER A 91 19.59 69.25 -45.13
N ALA A 92 20.77 69.28 -44.48
CA ALA A 92 21.71 68.18 -44.37
C ALA A 92 21.92 67.80 -42.89
N ALA A 93 22.61 66.68 -42.65
CA ALA A 93 22.91 66.20 -41.31
C ALA A 93 23.77 67.21 -40.51
N LEU A 94 23.28 67.61 -39.33
CA LEU A 94 24.08 68.35 -38.35
C LEU A 94 25.03 67.38 -37.65
N SER A 95 26.32 67.72 -37.60
CA SER A 95 27.37 66.90 -36.99
C SER A 95 28.22 67.74 -36.05
N THR A 96 28.40 67.29 -34.82
CA THR A 96 29.25 67.94 -33.81
C THR A 96 30.46 67.05 -33.51
N GLN A 97 31.66 67.64 -33.45
CA GLN A 97 32.90 66.92 -33.07
C GLN A 97 33.03 66.69 -31.55
N SER A 98 32.01 67.10 -30.78
CA SER A 98 31.90 67.00 -29.33
C SER A 98 30.41 67.04 -28.95
N THR A 99 30.09 67.27 -27.68
CA THR A 99 28.73 67.29 -27.14
C THR A 99 27.80 68.29 -27.84
N LEU A 100 26.62 67.81 -28.26
CA LEU A 100 25.47 68.66 -28.58
C LEU A 100 24.58 68.77 -27.34
N ALA A 101 24.61 69.92 -26.66
CA ALA A 101 23.80 70.17 -25.48
C ALA A 101 22.46 70.84 -25.86
N VAL A 102 21.33 70.19 -25.53
CA VAL A 102 19.98 70.76 -25.69
C VAL A 102 19.39 71.01 -24.31
N GLN A 103 19.09 72.27 -23.98
CA GLN A 103 18.68 72.68 -22.64
C GLN A 103 17.20 72.42 -22.31
N THR A 104 16.38 72.04 -23.29
CA THR A 104 14.93 71.83 -23.13
C THR A 104 14.45 70.53 -23.77
N THR A 105 13.89 70.57 -24.98
CA THR A 105 13.23 69.43 -25.63
C THR A 105 13.70 69.27 -27.07
N SER A 106 14.16 68.06 -27.42
CA SER A 106 14.40 67.65 -28.81
C SER A 106 13.20 66.87 -29.34
N THR A 107 12.62 67.30 -30.46
CA THR A 107 11.57 66.55 -31.17
C THR A 107 12.17 65.89 -32.40
N PHE A 108 12.15 64.55 -32.44
CA PHE A 108 12.58 63.77 -33.59
C PHE A 108 11.35 63.26 -34.36
N THR A 109 11.20 63.66 -35.62
CA THR A 109 10.08 63.25 -36.49
C THR A 109 10.37 62.00 -37.33
N GLY A 110 11.60 61.49 -37.25
CA GLY A 110 12.05 60.24 -37.89
C GLY A 110 12.81 59.34 -36.91
N GLN A 111 13.45 58.30 -37.43
CA GLN A 111 14.24 57.37 -36.62
C GLN A 111 15.46 58.06 -35.98
N SER A 112 15.60 57.93 -34.66
CA SER A 112 16.83 58.26 -33.93
C SER A 112 17.64 57.00 -33.67
N THR A 113 18.95 57.05 -33.95
CA THR A 113 19.86 55.90 -33.79
C THR A 113 21.02 56.29 -32.89
N PHE A 114 21.10 55.67 -31.72
CA PHE A 114 22.21 55.82 -30.77
C PHE A 114 23.26 54.74 -31.03
N LYS A 115 24.54 55.12 -31.04
CA LYS A 115 25.69 54.20 -31.22
C LYS A 115 26.40 53.83 -29.91
N ASP A 116 25.98 54.46 -28.82
CA ASP A 116 26.52 54.33 -27.47
C ASP A 116 25.33 54.35 -26.49
N ASN A 117 25.61 54.26 -25.20
CA ASN A 117 24.65 54.15 -24.11
C ASN A 117 23.67 55.33 -24.03
N ILE A 118 22.43 55.03 -23.66
CA ILE A 118 21.42 56.04 -23.28
C ILE A 118 21.43 56.13 -21.75
N VAL A 119 22.02 57.20 -21.21
CA VAL A 119 22.04 57.47 -19.76
C VAL A 119 20.81 58.30 -19.38
N LEU A 120 20.13 57.91 -18.30
CA LEU A 120 18.89 58.53 -17.85
C LEU A 120 19.02 58.94 -16.37
N GLU A 121 19.49 60.17 -16.11
CA GLU A 121 20.01 60.59 -14.80
C GLU A 121 18.94 60.99 -13.75
N LYS A 122 17.67 61.11 -14.15
CA LYS A 122 16.59 61.54 -13.25
C LYS A 122 16.16 60.38 -12.35
N ALA A 123 15.93 60.64 -11.06
CA ALA A 123 15.48 59.63 -10.09
C ALA A 123 14.16 58.88 -10.42
N ALA A 124 13.38 59.38 -11.38
CA ALA A 124 12.22 58.68 -11.94
C ALA A 124 12.07 59.02 -13.44
N THR A 125 12.55 58.12 -14.31
CA THR A 125 12.61 58.28 -15.77
C THR A 125 11.45 57.54 -16.45
N THR A 126 10.81 58.20 -17.41
CA THR A 126 9.63 57.66 -18.11
C THR A 126 9.87 57.57 -19.62
N ILE A 127 9.75 56.36 -20.17
CA ILE A 127 9.65 56.14 -21.62
C ILE A 127 8.18 55.88 -21.93
N THR A 128 7.50 56.83 -22.58
CA THR A 128 6.05 56.81 -22.76
C THR A 128 5.70 56.51 -24.22
N HIS A 129 4.93 55.45 -24.46
CA HIS A 129 4.40 55.10 -25.77
C HIS A 129 2.90 55.47 -25.85
N THR A 130 2.52 56.34 -26.78
CA THR A 130 1.19 56.97 -26.84
C THR A 130 0.40 56.66 -28.12
N ALA A 131 0.82 55.68 -28.92
CA ALA A 131 0.12 55.32 -30.15
C ALA A 131 -1.28 54.74 -29.88
N ALA A 132 -2.20 54.92 -30.83
CA ALA A 132 -3.55 54.35 -30.77
C ALA A 132 -3.56 52.85 -31.12
N SER A 133 -4.56 52.12 -30.63
CA SER A 133 -4.64 50.65 -30.74
C SER A 133 -4.78 50.16 -32.20
N PRO A 134 -4.09 49.07 -32.61
CA PRO A 134 -3.16 48.26 -31.83
C PRO A 134 -1.78 48.93 -31.69
N ALA A 135 -1.35 49.12 -30.44
CA ALA A 135 -0.12 49.82 -30.08
C ALA A 135 0.79 48.92 -29.25
N SER A 136 2.06 48.79 -29.66
CA SER A 136 3.07 48.02 -28.93
C SER A 136 4.40 48.78 -28.85
N LEU A 137 5.06 48.69 -27.69
CA LEU A 137 6.44 49.13 -27.52
C LEU A 137 7.34 47.91 -27.73
N VAL A 138 8.10 47.89 -28.82
CA VAL A 138 9.06 46.81 -29.11
C VAL A 138 10.44 47.21 -28.58
N ILE A 139 10.95 46.43 -27.63
CA ILE A 139 12.33 46.51 -27.15
C ILE A 139 12.96 45.15 -27.43
N SER A 140 14.04 45.11 -28.23
CA SER A 140 14.65 43.88 -28.70
C SER A 140 16.15 44.03 -28.92
N SER A 141 16.85 42.90 -29.00
CA SER A 141 18.25 42.80 -29.40
C SER A 141 18.39 41.71 -30.46
N THR A 142 19.04 42.00 -31.58
CA THR A 142 19.24 41.04 -32.68
C THR A 142 20.28 39.97 -32.33
N ASN A 143 21.22 40.31 -31.44
CA ASN A 143 22.46 39.54 -31.19
C ASN A 143 22.59 39.07 -29.73
N GLY A 144 21.54 39.19 -28.91
CA GLY A 144 21.59 38.93 -27.47
C GLY A 144 20.24 39.11 -26.79
N TYR A 145 20.26 39.46 -25.51
CA TYR A 145 19.07 39.65 -24.67
C TYR A 145 18.92 41.11 -24.20
N VAL A 146 17.72 41.47 -23.76
CA VAL A 146 17.47 42.72 -23.02
C VAL A 146 17.74 42.43 -21.55
N GLN A 147 18.80 43.02 -20.99
CA GLN A 147 19.13 42.85 -19.57
C GLN A 147 18.32 43.84 -18.72
N VAL A 148 17.79 43.35 -17.60
CA VAL A 148 17.05 44.13 -16.59
C VAL A 148 17.45 43.62 -15.21
N GLU A 149 17.62 44.53 -14.24
CA GLU A 149 18.00 44.17 -12.87
C GLU A 149 16.78 43.70 -12.05
N THR A 150 15.70 44.49 -12.08
CA THR A 150 14.42 44.15 -11.46
C THR A 150 13.27 44.45 -12.43
N VAL A 151 12.23 43.62 -12.41
CA VAL A 151 10.99 43.85 -13.17
C VAL A 151 9.82 43.98 -12.20
N GLN A 152 9.10 45.09 -12.27
CA GLN A 152 7.88 45.32 -11.51
C GLN A 152 6.76 45.79 -12.46
N PHE A 153 5.58 45.23 -12.30
CA PHE A 153 4.38 45.64 -13.05
C PHE A 153 3.40 46.34 -12.11
N SER A 154 2.89 47.50 -12.53
CA SER A 154 1.81 48.20 -11.80
C SER A 154 0.45 47.51 -11.95
N ALA A 155 0.31 46.62 -12.94
CA ALA A 155 -0.84 45.77 -13.14
C ALA A 155 -0.54 44.34 -12.65
N ALA A 156 -1.52 43.69 -12.04
CA ALA A 156 -1.35 42.36 -11.44
C ALA A 156 -1.20 41.21 -12.45
N ASN A 157 -1.45 41.41 -13.75
CA ASN A 157 -1.66 40.34 -14.71
C ASN A 157 -0.62 40.36 -15.85
N ILE A 158 -0.05 39.19 -16.15
CA ILE A 158 0.79 38.93 -17.32
C ILE A 158 0.05 37.90 -18.21
N GLY A 159 -0.05 38.20 -19.49
CA GLY A 159 -0.76 37.36 -20.46
C GLY A 159 -0.66 37.87 -21.89
N VAL A 160 -1.54 37.38 -22.75
CA VAL A 160 -1.58 37.66 -24.19
C VAL A 160 -2.91 38.30 -24.59
N SER A 161 -3.04 38.73 -25.85
CA SER A 161 -4.32 39.23 -26.38
C SER A 161 -5.43 38.20 -26.17
N GLY A 162 -6.57 38.63 -25.60
CA GLY A 162 -7.69 37.76 -25.25
C GLY A 162 -7.54 36.91 -23.97
N ALA A 163 -6.32 36.73 -23.46
CA ALA A 163 -6.04 35.95 -22.24
C ALA A 163 -5.02 36.69 -21.36
N THR A 164 -5.48 37.74 -20.68
CA THR A 164 -4.61 38.68 -19.96
C THR A 164 -4.08 38.15 -18.62
N ASN A 165 -4.73 37.15 -18.03
CA ASN A 165 -4.48 36.60 -16.69
C ASN A 165 -3.90 35.18 -16.69
N LEU A 166 -3.01 34.88 -17.65
CA LEU A 166 -2.30 33.58 -17.68
C LEU A 166 -1.42 33.39 -16.45
N VAL A 167 -0.77 34.47 -16.00
CA VAL A 167 -0.07 34.59 -14.72
C VAL A 167 -0.63 35.80 -13.98
N ALA A 168 -1.16 35.60 -12.77
CA ALA A 168 -1.65 36.68 -11.92
C ALA A 168 -0.79 36.78 -10.65
N LEU A 169 -0.36 38.00 -10.34
CA LEU A 169 0.53 38.37 -9.25
C LEU A 169 -0.29 38.91 -8.08
N ALA A 170 -0.04 38.39 -6.88
CA ALA A 170 -0.65 38.84 -5.63
C ALA A 170 0.41 39.02 -4.54
N SER A 171 0.08 39.79 -3.50
CA SER A 171 0.99 40.04 -2.36
C SER A 171 1.42 38.79 -1.59
N GLY A 172 0.69 37.67 -1.75
CA GLY A 172 0.98 36.37 -1.14
C GLY A 172 1.35 35.25 -2.12
N GLY A 173 1.51 35.51 -3.43
CA GLY A 173 1.87 34.45 -4.39
C GLY A 173 1.55 34.74 -5.84
N VAL A 174 1.66 33.70 -6.67
CA VAL A 174 1.45 33.75 -8.12
C VAL A 174 0.47 32.64 -8.54
N THR A 175 -0.61 33.01 -9.22
CA THR A 175 -1.54 32.06 -9.83
C THR A 175 -1.18 31.86 -11.29
N VAL A 176 -1.02 30.60 -11.72
CA VAL A 176 -0.88 30.23 -13.13
C VAL A 176 -2.17 29.54 -13.57
N THR A 177 -2.88 30.14 -14.52
CA THR A 177 -4.19 29.66 -14.99
C THR A 177 -4.06 28.57 -16.08
N GLY A 178 -2.90 28.48 -16.73
CA GLY A 178 -2.58 27.46 -17.74
C GLY A 178 -1.61 26.39 -17.24
N THR A 179 -1.13 25.55 -18.16
CA THR A 179 -0.15 24.48 -17.84
C THR A 179 1.23 25.06 -17.54
N LEU A 180 1.73 24.86 -16.31
CA LEU A 180 3.14 25.11 -15.97
C LEU A 180 4.01 23.94 -16.44
N VAL A 181 4.55 24.03 -17.66
CA VAL A 181 5.53 23.07 -18.16
C VAL A 181 6.90 23.38 -17.54
N SER A 182 7.39 22.47 -16.71
CA SER A 182 8.71 22.56 -16.05
C SER A 182 9.40 21.20 -16.08
N GLY A 183 10.72 21.17 -15.84
CA GLY A 183 11.49 19.94 -15.68
C GLY A 183 11.33 19.37 -14.28
N ALA A 184 12.38 19.47 -13.46
CA ALA A 184 12.25 19.25 -12.02
C ALA A 184 11.70 20.52 -11.34
N ALA A 185 10.58 20.38 -10.63
CA ALA A 185 10.01 21.44 -9.79
C ALA A 185 10.13 21.03 -8.31
N THR A 186 10.83 21.84 -7.51
CA THR A 186 10.97 21.62 -6.07
C THR A 186 10.05 22.58 -5.33
N LEU A 187 8.98 22.06 -4.71
CA LEU A 187 8.04 22.83 -3.90
C LEU A 187 8.24 22.45 -2.42
N ALA A 188 8.31 23.45 -1.53
CA ALA A 188 8.38 23.21 -0.08
C ALA A 188 7.10 22.57 0.47
N SER A 189 5.96 22.84 -0.16
CA SER A 189 4.66 22.23 0.09
C SER A 189 3.78 22.36 -1.15
N ALA A 190 2.93 21.36 -1.41
CA ALA A 190 1.91 21.42 -2.46
C ALA A 190 0.58 20.86 -1.93
N SER A 191 -0.54 21.46 -2.35
CA SER A 191 -1.88 20.92 -2.14
C SER A 191 -2.49 20.64 -3.51
N VAL A 192 -2.91 19.39 -3.74
CA VAL A 192 -3.55 18.97 -4.99
C VAL A 192 -4.98 18.58 -4.68
N THR A 193 -5.93 19.41 -5.12
CA THR A 193 -7.38 19.22 -4.90
C THR A 193 -8.07 18.43 -6.01
N GLY A 194 -7.36 18.16 -7.12
CA GLY A 194 -7.82 17.35 -8.24
C GLY A 194 -7.01 16.06 -8.40
N ALA A 195 -6.98 15.51 -9.61
CA ALA A 195 -6.19 14.31 -9.92
C ALA A 195 -4.68 14.63 -10.01
N LEU A 196 -3.86 13.90 -9.25
CA LEU A 196 -2.41 13.87 -9.45
C LEU A 196 -2.06 12.79 -10.48
N SER A 197 -1.69 13.21 -11.69
CA SER A 197 -1.10 12.31 -12.70
C SER A 197 0.42 12.40 -12.60
N ALA A 198 1.05 11.34 -12.09
CA ALA A 198 2.50 11.25 -11.88
C ALA A 198 3.02 9.86 -12.27
N GLY A 199 4.33 9.78 -12.53
CA GLY A 199 5.03 8.50 -12.71
C GLY A 199 5.39 7.87 -11.36
N ALA A 200 6.65 7.46 -11.19
CA ALA A 200 7.14 7.01 -9.90
C ALA A 200 6.99 8.13 -8.84
N THR A 201 6.24 7.84 -7.78
CA THR A 201 5.97 8.77 -6.68
C THR A 201 6.52 8.18 -5.39
N THR A 202 7.42 8.90 -4.74
CA THR A 202 8.02 8.51 -3.45
C THR A 202 7.46 9.40 -2.34
N ILE A 203 6.95 8.80 -1.26
CA ILE A 203 6.40 9.53 -0.12
C ILE A 203 7.13 9.07 1.15
N ASN A 204 7.94 9.95 1.73
CA ASN A 204 8.77 9.67 2.91
C ASN A 204 8.02 9.86 4.25
N GLY A 205 6.71 10.10 4.21
CA GLY A 205 5.86 10.33 5.38
C GLY A 205 4.57 9.49 5.33
N ALA A 206 3.73 9.61 6.35
CA ALA A 206 2.46 8.89 6.41
C ALA A 206 1.45 9.44 5.37
N THR A 207 0.77 8.54 4.66
CA THR A 207 -0.32 8.86 3.73
C THR A 207 -1.68 8.61 4.38
N GLY A 208 -2.49 9.66 4.55
CA GLY A 208 -3.90 9.53 4.94
C GLY A 208 -4.80 9.43 3.71
N ILE A 209 -5.40 8.27 3.46
CA ILE A 209 -6.39 8.07 2.40
C ILE A 209 -7.76 7.82 3.04
N THR A 210 -8.73 8.69 2.75
CA THR A 210 -10.11 8.62 3.29
C THR A 210 -11.12 8.06 2.30
N GLY A 211 -10.78 8.02 1.00
CA GLY A 211 -11.59 7.45 -0.07
C GLY A 211 -11.20 6.02 -0.43
N ALA A 212 -11.79 5.50 -1.50
CA ALA A 212 -11.41 4.20 -2.06
C ALA A 212 -9.99 4.24 -2.68
N THR A 213 -9.21 3.19 -2.47
CA THR A 213 -7.88 3.00 -3.06
C THR A 213 -7.92 1.83 -4.04
N THR A 214 -7.60 2.07 -5.30
CA THR A 214 -7.45 1.03 -6.33
C THR A 214 -5.97 0.84 -6.64
N ILE A 215 -5.44 -0.36 -6.44
CA ILE A 215 -4.08 -0.73 -6.82
C ILE A 215 -4.15 -1.82 -7.88
N THR A 216 -3.61 -1.54 -9.07
CA THR A 216 -3.64 -2.44 -10.24
C THR A 216 -2.38 -3.30 -10.39
N GLY A 217 -1.33 -3.00 -9.63
CA GLY A 217 -0.06 -3.74 -9.61
C GLY A 217 0.23 -4.42 -8.28
N ALA A 218 1.40 -5.05 -8.16
CA ALA A 218 1.85 -5.66 -6.92
C ALA A 218 2.10 -4.61 -5.83
N THR A 219 1.71 -4.93 -4.59
CA THR A 219 1.95 -4.08 -3.41
C THR A 219 2.94 -4.79 -2.48
N VAL A 220 3.96 -4.07 -2.00
CA VAL A 220 4.96 -4.59 -1.05
C VAL A 220 4.94 -3.72 0.20
N MET A 221 4.54 -4.31 1.33
CA MET A 221 4.56 -3.66 2.64
C MET A 221 5.65 -4.30 3.50
N LYS A 222 6.50 -3.49 4.15
CA LYS A 222 7.64 -3.93 4.97
C LYS A 222 7.38 -3.90 6.48
N GLY A 223 6.13 -3.71 6.88
CA GLY A 223 5.69 -3.65 8.28
C GLY A 223 4.21 -4.02 8.39
N ASP A 224 3.65 -3.92 9.59
CA ASP A 224 2.34 -4.49 9.93
C ASP A 224 1.17 -3.90 9.13
N VAL A 225 0.40 -4.78 8.49
CA VAL A 225 -0.79 -4.41 7.71
C VAL A 225 -2.03 -4.40 8.61
N THR A 226 -2.20 -3.32 9.36
CA THR A 226 -3.41 -3.13 10.19
C THR A 226 -4.58 -2.65 9.34
N VAL A 227 -5.42 -3.58 8.88
CA VAL A 227 -6.73 -3.25 8.29
C VAL A 227 -7.73 -2.97 9.40
N LYS A 228 -8.38 -1.80 9.38
CA LYS A 228 -9.44 -1.39 10.31
C LYS A 228 -10.55 -0.67 9.54
N LYS A 229 -11.80 -0.92 9.95
CA LYS A 229 -12.97 -0.18 9.48
C LYS A 229 -13.21 1.02 10.40
N SER A 230 -13.50 2.19 9.83
CA SER A 230 -13.71 3.45 10.56
C SER A 230 -15.14 3.63 11.07
N ASP A 231 -16.08 2.80 10.62
CA ASP A 231 -17.53 2.85 10.89
C ASP A 231 -18.00 1.86 11.98
N GLY A 232 -17.11 1.01 12.49
CA GLY A 232 -17.43 -0.06 13.45
C GLY A 232 -18.14 -1.29 12.88
N SER A 233 -18.32 -1.39 11.55
CA SER A 233 -19.00 -2.52 10.91
C SER A 233 -18.12 -3.78 10.82
N ALA A 234 -18.76 -4.95 10.83
CA ALA A 234 -18.11 -6.24 11.11
C ALA A 234 -17.15 -6.77 10.02
N THR A 235 -17.19 -6.25 8.79
CA THR A 235 -16.40 -6.74 7.65
C THR A 235 -15.12 -5.93 7.45
N VAL A 236 -14.04 -6.37 8.12
CA VAL A 236 -12.73 -5.69 8.11
C VAL A 236 -11.92 -5.96 6.84
N LEU A 237 -11.93 -7.21 6.34
CA LEU A 237 -11.22 -7.62 5.12
C LEU A 237 -12.12 -8.54 4.29
N THR A 238 -12.17 -8.31 2.97
CA THR A 238 -12.85 -9.17 1.99
C THR A 238 -11.88 -9.46 0.85
N VAL A 239 -11.62 -10.75 0.58
CA VAL A 239 -10.85 -11.18 -0.60
C VAL A 239 -11.85 -11.69 -1.63
N ALA A 240 -12.09 -10.91 -2.68
CA ALA A 240 -13.04 -11.22 -3.74
C ALA A 240 -12.35 -11.19 -5.11
N GLY A 241 -12.56 -12.24 -5.91
CA GLY A 241 -11.98 -12.42 -7.23
C GLY A 241 -12.27 -13.83 -7.76
N ALA A 242 -11.89 -14.13 -9.01
CA ALA A 242 -12.22 -15.39 -9.68
C ALA A 242 -11.62 -16.65 -9.03
N SER A 243 -10.59 -16.50 -8.18
CA SER A 243 -10.02 -17.56 -7.35
C SER A 243 -10.23 -17.33 -5.85
N GLY A 244 -10.05 -16.09 -5.38
CA GLY A 244 -10.17 -15.73 -3.95
C GLY A 244 -9.03 -16.24 -3.05
N ASN A 245 -8.02 -16.92 -3.63
CA ASN A 245 -6.94 -17.57 -2.90
C ASN A 245 -6.16 -16.59 -2.00
N THR A 246 -6.07 -16.92 -0.71
CA THR A 246 -5.16 -16.25 0.23
C THR A 246 -3.98 -17.20 0.51
N VAL A 247 -2.77 -16.83 0.08
CA VAL A 247 -1.55 -17.61 0.31
C VAL A 247 -0.80 -17.05 1.51
N VAL A 248 -0.60 -17.86 2.54
CA VAL A 248 0.11 -17.48 3.77
C VAL A 248 1.30 -18.42 3.96
N HIS A 249 2.52 -17.90 3.86
CA HIS A 249 3.77 -18.67 4.04
C HIS A 249 4.16 -18.88 5.52
N GLY A 250 3.25 -18.60 6.45
CA GLY A 250 3.45 -18.68 7.90
C GLY A 250 2.13 -18.95 8.62
N LEU A 251 2.07 -18.68 9.93
CA LEU A 251 0.88 -18.94 10.73
C LEU A 251 -0.26 -17.96 10.42
N LEU A 252 -1.36 -18.45 9.83
CA LEU A 252 -2.64 -17.75 9.83
C LEU A 252 -3.32 -17.93 11.21
N SER A 253 -3.06 -17.00 12.13
CA SER A 253 -3.67 -17.01 13.46
C SER A 253 -5.00 -16.24 13.47
N VAL A 254 -6.05 -16.85 14.04
CA VAL A 254 -7.30 -16.16 14.40
C VAL A 254 -7.34 -16.09 15.92
N ALA A 255 -6.85 -14.98 16.48
CA ALA A 255 -6.64 -14.81 17.92
C ALA A 255 -7.44 -13.64 18.49
N GLY A 256 -7.88 -13.79 19.74
CA GLY A 256 -8.61 -12.78 20.51
C GLY A 256 -9.83 -13.37 21.22
N ALA A 257 -10.12 -12.87 22.42
CA ALA A 257 -11.37 -13.19 23.10
C ALA A 257 -12.52 -12.43 22.41
N HIS A 258 -13.43 -13.16 21.76
CA HIS A 258 -14.57 -12.58 21.04
C HIS A 258 -15.87 -12.93 21.77
N ALA A 259 -16.70 -11.94 22.09
CA ALA A 259 -17.92 -12.10 22.90
C ALA A 259 -19.11 -12.75 22.15
N ASP A 260 -18.84 -13.47 21.07
CA ASP A 260 -19.83 -14.08 20.19
C ASP A 260 -19.30 -15.45 19.75
N THR A 261 -20.03 -16.50 20.15
CA THR A 261 -19.65 -17.91 20.03
C THR A 261 -19.81 -18.47 18.62
N SER A 262 -20.30 -17.68 17.66
CA SER A 262 -20.30 -18.04 16.23
C SER A 262 -18.92 -17.90 15.57
N LYS A 263 -18.01 -17.12 16.17
CA LYS A 263 -16.73 -16.71 15.54
C LYS A 263 -15.65 -17.78 15.62
N LYS A 264 -15.80 -18.79 14.76
CA LYS A 264 -14.79 -19.80 14.41
C LYS A 264 -14.19 -19.48 13.03
N LEU A 265 -13.21 -20.27 12.60
CA LEU A 265 -12.95 -20.46 11.17
C LEU A 265 -14.19 -21.13 10.55
N TYR A 266 -15.07 -20.33 9.96
CA TYR A 266 -16.28 -20.81 9.28
C TYR A 266 -15.98 -21.01 7.79
N VAL A 267 -16.03 -22.25 7.32
CA VAL A 267 -15.84 -22.62 5.92
C VAL A 267 -17.15 -23.19 5.39
N ASN A 268 -17.74 -22.51 4.40
CA ASN A 268 -18.93 -22.99 3.69
C ASN A 268 -18.51 -23.89 2.51
N GLY A 269 -17.93 -25.05 2.84
CA GLY A 269 -17.30 -25.99 1.91
C GLY A 269 -16.28 -26.88 2.61
N ASP A 270 -15.47 -27.58 1.82
CA ASP A 270 -14.49 -28.56 2.33
C ASP A 270 -13.29 -27.92 3.04
N VAL A 271 -12.76 -28.62 4.05
CA VAL A 271 -11.50 -28.27 4.72
C VAL A 271 -10.44 -29.33 4.39
N HIS A 272 -9.67 -29.08 3.33
CA HIS A 272 -8.58 -29.98 2.92
C HIS A 272 -7.29 -29.61 3.69
N ALA A 273 -6.91 -30.44 4.67
CA ALA A 273 -5.62 -30.36 5.35
C ALA A 273 -4.71 -31.50 4.89
N THR A 274 -3.46 -31.17 4.54
CA THR A 274 -2.40 -32.17 4.21
C THR A 274 -1.61 -32.63 5.43
N GLY A 275 -1.83 -31.99 6.58
CA GLY A 275 -1.32 -32.39 7.90
C GLY A 275 -2.47 -32.69 8.88
N SER A 276 -2.22 -32.55 10.18
CA SER A 276 -3.24 -32.77 11.22
C SER A 276 -4.17 -31.57 11.42
N ILE A 277 -5.47 -31.84 11.57
CA ILE A 277 -6.42 -30.89 12.18
C ILE A 277 -6.46 -31.19 13.68
N THR A 278 -6.02 -30.24 14.51
CA THR A 278 -5.89 -30.44 15.96
C THR A 278 -6.85 -29.53 16.74
N ALA A 279 -7.90 -30.11 17.32
CA ALA A 279 -8.84 -29.42 18.21
C ALA A 279 -8.26 -29.24 19.64
N ALA A 280 -7.14 -28.52 19.76
CA ALA A 280 -6.52 -28.25 21.05
C ALA A 280 -7.23 -27.09 21.78
N SER A 281 -7.86 -27.40 22.91
CA SER A 281 -8.27 -26.42 23.92
C SER A 281 -7.71 -26.83 25.27
N SER A 282 -7.36 -25.86 26.11
CA SER A 282 -6.89 -26.10 27.49
C SER A 282 -7.98 -26.68 28.40
N SER A 283 -9.24 -26.74 27.94
CA SER A 283 -10.41 -27.19 28.68
C SER A 283 -11.33 -28.07 27.82
N GLN A 284 -10.87 -29.28 27.48
CA GLN A 284 -11.71 -30.43 27.08
C GLN A 284 -12.83 -30.14 26.05
N GLY A 285 -12.52 -29.38 25.00
CA GLY A 285 -13.45 -29.11 23.90
C GLY A 285 -13.77 -30.36 23.09
N ALA A 286 -15.04 -30.79 23.11
CA ALA A 286 -15.51 -31.92 22.31
C ALA A 286 -15.48 -31.59 20.81
N THR A 287 -14.95 -32.50 19.99
CA THR A 287 -15.01 -32.42 18.53
C THR A 287 -16.34 -33.00 18.04
N THR A 288 -17.38 -32.18 17.98
CA THR A 288 -18.69 -32.59 17.45
C THR A 288 -18.66 -32.64 15.92
N ILE A 289 -18.93 -33.81 15.34
CA ILE A 289 -19.16 -33.99 13.90
C ILE A 289 -20.63 -34.38 13.71
N THR A 290 -21.43 -33.50 13.11
CA THR A 290 -22.88 -33.72 12.93
C THR A 290 -23.21 -34.49 11.64
N GLY A 291 -22.25 -34.60 10.72
CA GLY A 291 -22.39 -35.35 9.46
C GLY A 291 -21.74 -36.74 9.52
N ALA A 292 -21.90 -37.50 8.44
CA ALA A 292 -21.18 -38.77 8.29
C ALA A 292 -19.66 -38.56 8.27
N THR A 293 -18.91 -39.41 8.97
CA THR A 293 -17.44 -39.43 8.94
C THR A 293 -16.97 -40.61 8.11
N SER A 294 -16.06 -40.39 7.17
CA SER A 294 -15.39 -41.44 6.40
C SER A 294 -13.89 -41.39 6.67
N ALA A 295 -13.29 -42.55 6.96
CA ALA A 295 -11.86 -42.71 7.19
C ALA A 295 -11.33 -43.85 6.32
N GLN A 296 -10.38 -43.53 5.43
CA GLN A 296 -9.71 -44.51 4.57
C GLN A 296 -8.51 -45.21 5.25
N GLY A 297 -8.01 -44.63 6.35
CA GLY A 297 -7.02 -45.22 7.25
C GLY A 297 -7.60 -45.45 8.64
N ASP A 298 -6.78 -45.99 9.56
CA ASP A 298 -7.21 -46.37 10.91
C ASP A 298 -7.93 -45.25 11.66
N PHE A 299 -9.19 -45.50 12.06
CA PHE A 299 -9.90 -44.62 12.97
C PHE A 299 -9.52 -44.95 14.42
N THR A 300 -8.85 -44.02 15.12
CA THR A 300 -8.29 -44.29 16.45
C THR A 300 -8.59 -43.15 17.44
N VAL A 301 -9.19 -43.50 18.58
CA VAL A 301 -9.36 -42.62 19.73
C VAL A 301 -8.29 -42.94 20.78
N LYS A 302 -7.51 -41.92 21.17
CA LYS A 302 -6.44 -42.01 22.17
C LYS A 302 -6.79 -41.19 23.42
N ALA A 303 -6.30 -41.61 24.58
CA ALA A 303 -6.28 -40.75 25.76
C ALA A 303 -5.05 -39.82 25.74
N SER A 304 -4.99 -38.90 26.70
CA SER A 304 -3.90 -37.91 26.85
C SER A 304 -2.51 -38.54 27.09
N ASP A 305 -2.47 -39.81 27.51
CA ASP A 305 -1.27 -40.64 27.64
C ASP A 305 -0.76 -41.20 26.30
N GLY A 306 -1.47 -40.94 25.18
CA GLY A 306 -1.17 -41.45 23.85
C GLY A 306 -1.65 -42.88 23.57
N SER A 307 -2.21 -43.57 24.56
CA SER A 307 -2.67 -44.96 24.41
C SER A 307 -4.01 -45.06 23.69
N GLU A 308 -4.11 -46.05 22.80
CA GLU A 308 -5.31 -46.35 22.00
C GLU A 308 -6.40 -46.94 22.90
N LYS A 309 -7.59 -46.32 22.94
CA LYS A 309 -8.74 -46.78 23.76
C LYS A 309 -9.84 -47.42 22.90
N PHE A 310 -10.06 -46.87 21.71
CA PHE A 310 -10.91 -47.41 20.64
C PHE A 310 -10.15 -47.31 19.32
N LYS A 311 -10.13 -48.39 18.53
CA LYS A 311 -9.46 -48.42 17.23
C LYS A 311 -10.20 -49.31 16.25
N ILE A 312 -10.34 -48.85 15.01
CA ILE A 312 -10.75 -49.65 13.85
C ILE A 312 -9.54 -49.69 12.90
N THR A 313 -8.97 -50.88 12.69
CA THR A 313 -7.86 -51.06 11.75
C THR A 313 -8.41 -51.16 10.32
N ALA A 314 -8.09 -50.20 9.46
CA ALA A 314 -8.75 -50.06 8.15
C ALA A 314 -8.50 -51.27 7.22
N ALA A 315 -7.32 -51.89 7.32
CA ALA A 315 -6.94 -53.04 6.49
C ALA A 315 -7.67 -54.36 6.84
N SER A 316 -8.40 -54.43 7.95
CA SER A 316 -9.10 -55.66 8.39
C SER A 316 -10.51 -55.45 8.95
N GLY A 317 -10.91 -54.21 9.26
CA GLY A 317 -12.14 -53.92 10.00
C GLY A 317 -12.08 -54.31 11.49
N ASN A 318 -10.96 -54.85 11.97
CA ASN A 318 -10.80 -55.26 13.37
C ASN A 318 -11.03 -54.05 14.30
N THR A 319 -12.03 -54.17 15.17
CA THR A 319 -12.34 -53.17 16.18
C THR A 319 -11.77 -53.60 17.53
N VAL A 320 -10.89 -52.78 18.10
CA VAL A 320 -10.28 -53.00 19.42
C VAL A 320 -10.82 -51.97 20.40
N VAL A 321 -11.39 -52.45 21.51
CA VAL A 321 -11.91 -51.64 22.62
C VAL A 321 -11.17 -52.07 23.89
N GLN A 322 -10.46 -51.15 24.54
CA GLN A 322 -9.75 -51.47 25.80
C GLN A 322 -10.62 -51.32 27.05
N GLY A 323 -11.73 -50.57 26.94
CA GLY A 323 -12.76 -50.46 27.96
C GLY A 323 -13.78 -51.61 27.91
N LEU A 324 -14.96 -51.35 28.49
CA LEU A 324 -16.17 -52.15 28.25
C LEU A 324 -16.73 -51.79 26.86
N LEU A 325 -17.04 -52.80 26.04
CA LEU A 325 -17.98 -52.64 24.92
C LEU A 325 -19.39 -52.96 25.42
N SER A 326 -20.25 -51.95 25.45
CA SER A 326 -21.66 -52.08 25.82
C SER A 326 -22.54 -51.90 24.58
N VAL A 327 -23.39 -52.88 24.27
CA VAL A 327 -24.29 -52.89 23.12
C VAL A 327 -25.72 -52.67 23.60
N ALA A 328 -26.47 -51.82 22.88
CA ALA A 328 -27.87 -51.46 23.18
C ALA A 328 -28.11 -50.82 24.58
N GLY A 329 -27.11 -50.13 25.13
CA GLY A 329 -27.27 -49.33 26.34
C GLY A 329 -25.95 -48.91 26.98
N ALA A 330 -26.03 -48.06 28.00
CA ALA A 330 -24.93 -47.81 28.94
C ALA A 330 -25.03 -48.82 30.10
N HIS A 331 -23.89 -49.38 30.52
CA HIS A 331 -23.85 -50.32 31.65
C HIS A 331 -22.68 -49.99 32.60
N ALA A 332 -22.91 -50.14 33.90
CA ALA A 332 -21.97 -49.72 34.95
C ALA A 332 -21.03 -50.83 35.43
N ASP A 333 -21.32 -52.12 35.16
CA ASP A 333 -20.46 -53.23 35.57
C ASP A 333 -19.19 -53.32 34.71
N THR A 334 -18.11 -52.73 35.21
CA THR A 334 -16.79 -52.74 34.57
C THR A 334 -16.05 -54.08 34.67
N SER A 335 -16.60 -55.09 35.36
CA SER A 335 -16.03 -56.45 35.36
C SER A 335 -16.27 -57.18 34.04
N LYS A 336 -17.31 -56.79 33.29
CA LYS A 336 -17.62 -57.32 31.97
C LYS A 336 -16.82 -56.56 30.91
N LYS A 337 -16.31 -57.28 29.90
CA LYS A 337 -15.60 -56.69 28.74
C LYS A 337 -16.50 -56.53 27.52
N LEU A 338 -17.45 -57.45 27.37
CA LEU A 338 -18.62 -57.30 26.50
C LEU A 338 -19.86 -57.35 27.40
N TYR A 339 -20.76 -56.38 27.22
CA TYR A 339 -22.12 -56.41 27.77
C TYR A 339 -23.10 -56.17 26.63
N VAL A 340 -24.17 -56.96 26.58
CA VAL A 340 -25.25 -56.85 25.59
C VAL A 340 -26.55 -56.69 26.35
N ASN A 341 -27.31 -55.64 26.02
CA ASN A 341 -28.64 -55.42 26.57
C ASN A 341 -29.68 -56.02 25.61
N GLY A 342 -30.04 -57.28 25.83
CA GLY A 342 -30.88 -58.08 24.92
C GLY A 342 -30.14 -59.29 24.35
N ASP A 343 -30.68 -59.86 23.27
CA ASP A 343 -30.25 -61.15 22.73
C ASP A 343 -28.89 -61.12 21.99
N ILE A 344 -28.21 -62.27 22.00
CA ILE A 344 -26.98 -62.51 21.22
C ILE A 344 -27.32 -63.47 20.07
N TYR A 345 -27.56 -62.93 18.89
CA TYR A 345 -27.80 -63.73 17.68
C TYR A 345 -26.48 -64.14 17.02
N ALA A 346 -26.17 -65.44 17.03
CA ALA A 346 -24.98 -66.02 16.41
C ALA A 346 -25.36 -67.01 15.29
N THR A 347 -24.84 -66.77 14.07
CA THR A 347 -25.01 -67.68 12.92
C THR A 347 -23.97 -68.80 12.88
N GLY A 348 -23.02 -68.80 13.81
CA GLY A 348 -21.99 -69.83 13.99
C GLY A 348 -21.79 -70.17 15.47
N SER A 349 -20.83 -71.05 15.77
CA SER A 349 -20.64 -71.60 17.10
C SER A 349 -20.06 -70.58 18.10
N THR A 350 -20.72 -70.41 19.25
CA THR A 350 -20.08 -69.87 20.45
C THR A 350 -19.20 -70.96 21.06
N THR A 351 -17.94 -70.66 21.39
CA THR A 351 -16.98 -71.63 21.93
C THR A 351 -16.25 -71.11 23.16
N SER A 352 -16.07 -71.98 24.15
CA SER A 352 -15.35 -71.71 25.40
C SER A 352 -14.01 -72.45 25.41
N ALA A 353 -12.93 -71.77 25.79
CA ALA A 353 -11.61 -72.37 25.87
C ALA A 353 -11.58 -73.53 26.89
N SER A 354 -11.24 -74.74 26.45
CA SER A 354 -11.37 -75.97 27.24
C SER A 354 -10.18 -76.95 27.04
N ASP A 355 -9.07 -76.47 26.47
CA ASP A 355 -7.82 -77.22 26.37
C ASP A 355 -7.32 -77.65 27.76
N GLU A 356 -6.75 -78.84 27.87
CA GLU A 356 -6.21 -79.36 29.14
C GLU A 356 -5.11 -78.47 29.72
N ARG A 357 -4.30 -77.83 28.85
CA ARG A 357 -3.21 -76.93 29.25
C ARG A 357 -3.69 -75.60 29.84
N PHE A 358 -4.99 -75.29 29.73
CA PHE A 358 -5.62 -74.14 30.39
C PHE A 358 -6.30 -74.52 31.71
N LYS A 359 -6.21 -75.79 32.14
CA LYS A 359 -6.85 -76.32 33.34
C LYS A 359 -5.82 -76.73 34.40
N ARG A 360 -6.29 -76.76 35.63
CA ARG A 360 -5.59 -77.21 36.85
C ARG A 360 -6.63 -77.75 37.82
N ASP A 361 -6.19 -78.56 38.79
CA ASP A 361 -7.05 -79.12 39.86
C ASP A 361 -8.29 -79.87 39.33
N VAL A 362 -8.15 -80.55 38.18
CA VAL A 362 -9.24 -81.29 37.52
C VAL A 362 -9.70 -82.45 38.40
N ARG A 363 -11.02 -82.54 38.61
CA ARG A 363 -11.71 -83.59 39.35
C ARG A 363 -12.95 -84.05 38.58
N ALA A 364 -13.50 -85.19 38.95
CA ALA A 364 -14.82 -85.60 38.48
C ALA A 364 -15.92 -84.69 39.06
N LEU A 365 -17.11 -84.77 38.45
CA LEU A 365 -18.36 -84.33 39.08
C LEU A 365 -19.07 -85.61 39.50
N ASP A 366 -19.20 -85.77 40.81
CA ASP A 366 -19.88 -86.86 41.50
C ASP A 366 -20.98 -86.25 42.41
N GLU A 367 -21.85 -87.06 43.01
CA GLU A 367 -23.00 -86.63 43.85
C GLU A 367 -23.96 -85.64 43.13
N THR A 368 -23.87 -85.57 41.80
CA THR A 368 -24.57 -84.56 40.98
C THR A 368 -26.02 -84.94 40.72
N LEU A 369 -26.38 -86.23 40.76
CA LEU A 369 -27.77 -86.67 40.63
C LEU A 369 -28.62 -86.18 41.79
N ASP A 370 -28.13 -86.28 43.02
CA ASP A 370 -28.89 -85.85 44.20
C ASP A 370 -28.95 -84.32 44.28
N ALA A 371 -27.86 -83.62 43.94
CA ALA A 371 -27.85 -82.17 43.73
C ALA A 371 -28.85 -81.67 42.65
N LEU A 372 -29.20 -82.49 41.67
CA LEU A 372 -30.21 -82.21 40.63
C LEU A 372 -31.61 -82.73 40.98
N ARG A 373 -31.77 -83.46 42.09
CA ARG A 373 -33.06 -83.99 42.59
C ARG A 373 -33.60 -83.24 43.80
N GLU A 374 -32.79 -82.41 44.43
CA GLU A 374 -33.20 -81.56 45.54
C GLU A 374 -34.41 -80.69 45.15
N GLU A 375 -35.50 -80.75 45.91
CA GLU A 375 -36.79 -80.14 45.52
C GLU A 375 -36.72 -78.60 45.37
N ASP A 376 -35.69 -77.98 45.96
CA ASP A 376 -35.36 -76.57 45.82
C ASP A 376 -34.94 -76.18 44.39
N VAL A 377 -34.43 -77.09 43.56
CA VAL A 377 -33.86 -76.78 42.21
C VAL A 377 -34.88 -77.05 41.11
N ARG A 378 -35.72 -76.04 40.80
CA ARG A 378 -36.91 -76.25 39.96
C ARG A 378 -36.73 -75.73 38.53
N PRO A 379 -36.97 -76.54 37.48
CA PRO A 379 -37.18 -76.03 36.13
C PRO A 379 -38.53 -75.30 36.08
N VAL A 380 -38.52 -74.02 35.71
CA VAL A 380 -39.70 -73.14 35.76
C VAL A 380 -39.96 -72.48 34.41
N THR A 381 -41.23 -72.13 34.18
CA THR A 381 -41.63 -71.14 33.17
C THR A 381 -41.89 -69.80 33.85
N PHE A 382 -41.52 -68.70 33.19
CA PHE A 382 -41.66 -67.35 33.75
C PHE A 382 -41.74 -66.30 32.64
N ASN A 383 -42.25 -65.12 32.97
CA ASN A 383 -42.13 -63.93 32.12
C ASN A 383 -41.19 -62.94 32.83
N PHE A 384 -40.42 -62.17 32.06
CA PHE A 384 -39.61 -61.09 32.64
C PHE A 384 -40.47 -59.88 33.02
N ASP A 385 -40.23 -59.32 34.21
CA ASP A 385 -40.79 -58.02 34.61
C ASP A 385 -39.94 -56.88 34.03
N ALA A 386 -40.30 -56.44 32.82
CA ALA A 386 -39.66 -55.32 32.14
C ALA A 386 -40.09 -53.94 32.70
N GLU A 387 -41.27 -53.85 33.33
CA GLU A 387 -41.78 -52.59 33.90
C GLU A 387 -41.04 -52.21 35.19
N ALA A 388 -40.70 -53.18 36.03
CA ALA A 388 -39.84 -52.97 37.20
C ALA A 388 -38.37 -52.71 36.84
N HIS A 389 -37.94 -53.07 35.62
CA HIS A 389 -36.55 -53.04 35.19
C HIS A 389 -36.34 -52.37 33.82
N PRO A 390 -36.80 -51.11 33.61
CA PRO A 390 -36.88 -50.46 32.29
C PRO A 390 -35.53 -50.14 31.63
N THR A 391 -34.41 -50.44 32.29
CA THR A 391 -33.05 -50.33 31.74
C THR A 391 -32.51 -51.65 31.15
N LYS A 392 -33.16 -52.78 31.44
CA LYS A 392 -32.81 -54.11 30.93
C LYS A 392 -33.73 -54.44 29.75
N VAL A 393 -33.16 -54.77 28.59
CA VAL A 393 -33.94 -55.25 27.43
C VAL A 393 -34.11 -56.75 27.58
N PHE A 394 -35.31 -57.19 27.99
CA PHE A 394 -35.68 -58.59 28.11
C PHE A 394 -36.50 -59.07 26.90
N PRO A 395 -36.42 -60.35 26.52
CA PRO A 395 -37.27 -60.92 25.48
C PRO A 395 -38.74 -60.98 25.91
N GLU A 396 -39.65 -60.72 24.97
CA GLU A 396 -41.09 -60.79 25.21
C GLU A 396 -41.60 -62.24 25.32
N GLY A 397 -42.69 -62.42 26.07
CA GLY A 397 -43.39 -63.70 26.18
C GLY A 397 -42.77 -64.70 27.17
N PRO A 398 -43.38 -65.90 27.31
CA PRO A 398 -42.98 -66.90 28.30
C PRO A 398 -41.61 -67.53 27.98
N GLN A 399 -40.75 -67.56 28.99
CA GLN A 399 -39.41 -68.12 28.99
C GLN A 399 -39.38 -69.43 29.80
N ILE A 400 -38.31 -70.22 29.62
CA ILE A 400 -38.06 -71.47 30.35
C ILE A 400 -36.65 -71.40 30.95
N GLY A 401 -36.49 -71.79 32.21
CA GLY A 401 -35.18 -71.77 32.88
C GLY A 401 -35.22 -72.19 34.34
N PHE A 402 -34.33 -71.61 35.15
CA PHE A 402 -34.21 -71.84 36.59
C PHE A 402 -34.19 -70.51 37.34
N ILE A 403 -34.63 -70.53 38.60
CA ILE A 403 -34.42 -69.41 39.53
C ILE A 403 -32.95 -69.43 39.99
N ALA A 404 -32.22 -68.34 39.77
CA ALA A 404 -30.78 -68.30 40.07
C ALA A 404 -30.48 -68.48 41.57
N GLN A 405 -31.36 -67.98 42.44
CA GLN A 405 -31.29 -68.13 43.90
C GLN A 405 -31.55 -69.57 44.38
N GLU A 406 -32.22 -70.40 43.59
CA GLU A 406 -32.43 -71.83 43.86
C GLU A 406 -31.17 -72.61 43.48
N LEU A 407 -30.68 -72.44 42.25
CA LEU A 407 -29.43 -73.04 41.79
C LEU A 407 -28.23 -72.66 42.66
N GLU A 408 -28.17 -71.45 43.23
CA GLU A 408 -27.02 -71.00 44.02
C GLU A 408 -26.82 -71.82 45.31
N ARG A 409 -27.87 -72.41 45.88
CA ARG A 409 -27.76 -73.20 47.13
C ARG A 409 -27.07 -74.54 46.91
N VAL A 410 -27.32 -75.17 45.76
CA VAL A 410 -26.94 -76.57 45.50
C VAL A 410 -25.85 -76.67 44.43
N LEU A 411 -25.89 -75.81 43.41
CA LEU A 411 -24.93 -75.73 42.31
C LEU A 411 -24.35 -74.28 42.16
N PRO A 412 -23.72 -73.70 43.20
CA PRO A 412 -23.22 -72.31 43.19
C PRO A 412 -22.28 -72.00 42.02
N ASN A 413 -21.54 -72.98 41.52
CA ASN A 413 -20.64 -72.83 40.36
C ASN A 413 -21.36 -72.55 39.02
N LEU A 414 -22.68 -72.66 38.98
CA LEU A 414 -23.53 -72.26 37.85
C LEU A 414 -24.05 -70.84 37.96
N VAL A 415 -23.90 -70.16 39.10
CA VAL A 415 -24.52 -68.86 39.36
C VAL A 415 -23.46 -67.76 39.52
N HIS A 416 -23.70 -66.62 38.87
CA HIS A 416 -22.88 -65.41 39.00
C HIS A 416 -23.74 -64.27 39.58
N THR A 417 -23.21 -63.53 40.55
CA THR A 417 -23.85 -62.30 41.07
C THR A 417 -23.17 -61.07 40.47
N GLY A 418 -23.94 -60.21 39.80
CA GLY A 418 -23.48 -58.96 39.20
C GLY A 418 -23.14 -57.88 40.23
N ALA A 419 -22.43 -56.84 39.79
CA ALA A 419 -22.15 -55.66 40.62
C ALA A 419 -23.42 -54.85 40.97
N ASP A 420 -24.51 -55.06 40.23
CA ASP A 420 -25.87 -54.56 40.48
C ASP A 420 -26.69 -55.47 41.42
N GLY A 421 -26.10 -56.56 41.94
CA GLY A 421 -26.74 -57.50 42.87
C GLY A 421 -27.64 -58.54 42.22
N PHE A 422 -27.96 -58.41 40.94
CA PHE A 422 -28.75 -59.40 40.19
C PHE A 422 -27.93 -60.67 39.93
N LYS A 423 -28.62 -61.82 39.84
CA LYS A 423 -27.99 -63.13 39.62
C LYS A 423 -28.29 -63.66 38.22
N SER A 424 -27.31 -64.32 37.61
CA SER A 424 -27.40 -64.93 36.29
C SER A 424 -26.85 -66.37 36.28
N VAL A 425 -27.32 -67.21 35.37
CA VAL A 425 -27.01 -68.65 35.30
C VAL A 425 -26.15 -68.97 34.08
N ALA A 426 -25.10 -69.78 34.27
CA ALA A 426 -24.26 -70.34 33.22
C ALA A 426 -24.94 -71.54 32.53
N TYR A 427 -25.98 -71.25 31.74
CA TYR A 427 -26.81 -72.27 31.06
C TYR A 427 -26.01 -73.21 30.15
N ASP A 428 -24.88 -72.76 29.59
CA ASP A 428 -23.95 -73.60 28.81
C ASP A 428 -23.44 -74.80 29.62
N ARG A 429 -23.20 -74.59 30.92
CA ARG A 429 -22.61 -75.57 31.84
C ARG A 429 -23.62 -76.52 32.47
N VAL A 430 -24.90 -76.16 32.52
CA VAL A 430 -25.98 -77.02 33.06
C VAL A 430 -25.97 -78.40 32.39
N SER A 431 -25.68 -78.45 31.08
CA SER A 431 -25.54 -79.68 30.29
C SER A 431 -24.48 -80.65 30.83
N VAL A 432 -23.41 -80.14 31.46
CA VAL A 432 -22.31 -80.95 32.02
C VAL A 432 -22.73 -81.62 33.32
N TYR A 433 -23.45 -80.89 34.19
CA TYR A 433 -24.05 -81.45 35.41
C TYR A 433 -25.14 -82.47 35.07
N ALA A 434 -26.00 -82.18 34.09
CA ALA A 434 -27.00 -83.13 33.61
C ALA A 434 -26.34 -84.43 33.08
N LEU A 435 -25.20 -84.34 32.39
CA LEU A 435 -24.45 -85.52 31.94
C LEU A 435 -23.82 -86.31 33.10
N ALA A 436 -23.40 -85.66 34.18
CA ALA A 436 -22.92 -86.34 35.40
C ALA A 436 -24.08 -87.07 36.11
N GLY A 437 -25.17 -86.37 36.39
CA GLY A 437 -26.38 -86.96 37.00
C GLY A 437 -26.98 -88.11 36.19
N VAL A 438 -26.97 -88.04 34.84
CA VAL A 438 -27.40 -89.14 33.97
C VAL A 438 -26.45 -90.35 34.04
N LYS A 439 -25.14 -90.15 34.22
CA LYS A 439 -24.18 -91.26 34.43
C LYS A 439 -24.37 -91.93 35.79
N GLU A 440 -24.57 -91.15 36.84
CA GLU A 440 -24.89 -91.62 38.18
C GLU A 440 -26.22 -92.40 38.20
N LEU A 441 -27.27 -91.85 37.57
CA LEU A 441 -28.56 -92.53 37.41
C LEU A 441 -28.42 -93.84 36.63
N ALA A 442 -27.62 -93.86 35.55
CA ALA A 442 -27.35 -95.07 34.78
C ALA A 442 -26.53 -96.12 35.57
N ALA A 443 -25.72 -95.71 36.56
CA ALA A 443 -25.06 -96.62 37.49
C ALA A 443 -26.04 -97.19 38.53
N ALA A 444 -26.88 -96.33 39.13
CA ALA A 444 -27.92 -96.74 40.08
C ALA A 444 -28.92 -97.72 39.46
N VAL A 445 -29.39 -97.46 38.23
CA VAL A 445 -30.30 -98.35 37.49
C VAL A 445 -29.65 -99.71 37.18
N ARG A 446 -28.35 -99.77 36.86
CA ARG A 446 -27.64 -101.06 36.71
C ARG A 446 -27.58 -101.82 38.03
N ALA A 447 -27.19 -101.16 39.12
CA ALA A 447 -27.11 -101.78 40.45
C ALA A 447 -28.47 -102.34 40.91
N LEU A 448 -29.54 -101.58 40.69
CA LEU A 448 -30.92 -102.01 40.96
C LEU A 448 -31.33 -103.20 40.06
N SER A 449 -30.92 -103.21 38.79
CA SER A 449 -31.25 -104.28 37.85
C SER A 449 -30.57 -105.61 38.20
N GLU A 450 -29.30 -105.58 38.60
CA GLU A 450 -28.61 -106.78 39.10
C GLU A 450 -29.23 -107.26 40.42
N THR A 451 -29.53 -106.35 41.35
CA THR A 451 -30.23 -106.68 42.60
C THR A 451 -31.58 -107.37 42.33
N ALA A 452 -32.34 -106.87 41.35
CA ALA A 452 -33.61 -107.47 40.94
C ALA A 452 -33.44 -108.84 40.26
N ARG A 453 -32.36 -109.05 39.50
CA ARG A 453 -32.00 -110.34 38.91
C ARG A 453 -31.66 -111.37 40.00
N GLU A 454 -30.81 -111.02 40.96
CA GLU A 454 -30.44 -111.88 42.09
C GLU A 454 -31.65 -112.25 42.95
N GLN A 455 -32.51 -111.27 43.28
CA GLN A 455 -33.77 -111.52 43.99
C GLN A 455 -34.69 -112.46 43.20
N ARG A 456 -34.75 -112.32 41.86
CA ARG A 456 -35.56 -113.19 41.01
C ARG A 456 -35.05 -114.62 40.98
N GLU A 457 -33.73 -114.80 40.85
CA GLU A 457 -33.07 -116.11 40.88
C GLU A 457 -33.28 -116.81 42.24
N ALA A 458 -33.19 -116.06 43.35
CA ALA A 458 -33.48 -116.57 44.69
C ALA A 458 -34.97 -116.97 44.88
N ILE A 459 -35.91 -116.17 44.37
CA ILE A 459 -37.36 -116.48 44.42
C ILE A 459 -37.67 -117.74 43.61
N ASP A 460 -37.13 -117.87 42.40
CA ASP A 460 -37.37 -119.05 41.56
C ASP A 460 -36.58 -120.29 42.03
N ALA A 461 -35.57 -120.14 42.89
CA ALA A 461 -34.96 -121.24 43.64
C ALA A 461 -35.85 -121.69 44.81
N LEU A 462 -36.31 -120.75 45.65
CA LEU A 462 -37.23 -121.04 46.77
C LEU A 462 -38.55 -121.68 46.30
N ARG A 463 -39.07 -121.27 45.14
CA ARG A 463 -40.24 -121.91 44.50
C ARG A 463 -39.98 -123.37 44.14
N ARG A 464 -38.85 -123.66 43.50
CA ARG A 464 -38.44 -125.04 43.19
C ARG A 464 -38.30 -125.90 44.45
N GLU A 465 -37.81 -125.33 45.55
CA GLU A 465 -37.76 -126.04 46.84
C GLU A 465 -39.16 -126.27 47.44
N LEU A 466 -40.07 -125.29 47.33
CA LEU A 466 -41.45 -125.41 47.83
C LEU A 466 -42.27 -126.44 47.03
N ASP A 467 -42.14 -126.45 45.71
CA ASP A 467 -42.80 -127.41 44.84
C ASP A 467 -42.21 -128.82 44.95
N ALA A 468 -40.93 -128.96 45.32
CA ALA A 468 -40.30 -130.24 45.67
C ALA A 468 -40.66 -130.75 47.09
N ARG A 469 -41.45 -129.99 47.87
CA ARG A 469 -41.97 -130.35 49.19
C ARG A 469 -43.48 -130.65 49.17
N ARG A 470 -44.06 -130.88 47.99
CA ARG A 470 -45.47 -131.21 47.73
C ARG A 470 -45.64 -132.57 47.05
#